data_AF-A0A961LCY0-F1
#
_entry.id   AF-A0A961LCY0-F1
#
_cell.length_a   1.000
_cell.length_b   1.000
_cell.length_c   1.000
_cell.angle_alpha   90.00
_cell.angle_beta   90.00
_cell.angle_gamma   90.00
#
_symmetry.space_group_name_H-M   'P 1'
#
loop_
_entity.id
_entity.type
_entity.pdbx_description
1 polymer ?
#
loop_
_entity_poly.entity_id
_entity_poly.type
_entity_poly.pdbx_seq_one_letter_code
_entity_poly.pdbx_strand_id
1 'polypeptide(L)'
;MLIAKLDRRSCNAAFLLTLRDSGVRFLACGLPEANDLTVGIMALVAQQERKAISRRTGEALQAAKARGVKLAALRRAGMGGAALRATVRANADAHAADLAEVIGDIRAQEHTTLRAMAAELNARGILTRRGGRWHVSNVKYLIGRQLRGSHDVRIAAEQHHSKTRGLKLTCYSTEEADDTE
;
A
#
# COMPACT_ATOMS: atom_id res chain seq x y z
N MET A 1 -6.22 -37.52 -5.78
CA MET A 1 -5.68 -36.21 -5.32
C MET A 1 -6.21 -35.94 -3.91
N LEU A 2 -5.35 -35.58 -2.94
CA LEU A 2 -5.78 -35.24 -1.58
C LEU A 2 -5.90 -33.72 -1.46
N ILE A 3 -7.10 -33.21 -1.15
CA ILE A 3 -7.32 -31.79 -0.90
C ILE A 3 -7.40 -31.60 0.62
N ALA A 4 -6.33 -31.04 1.20
CA ALA A 4 -6.19 -30.87 2.65
C ALA A 4 -7.27 -29.97 3.26
N LYS A 5 -7.78 -29.00 2.50
CA LYS A 5 -8.85 -28.10 2.95
C LYS A 5 -9.61 -27.55 1.75
N LEU A 6 -10.94 -27.66 1.79
CA LEU A 6 -11.83 -26.98 0.85
C LEU A 6 -12.04 -25.55 1.38
N ASP A 7 -11.25 -24.59 0.91
CA ASP A 7 -11.31 -23.20 1.37
C ASP A 7 -12.14 -22.31 0.44
N ARG A 8 -12.25 -21.02 0.78
CA ARG A 8 -13.02 -20.00 0.04
C ARG A 8 -12.69 -19.94 -1.46
N ARG A 9 -11.47 -20.33 -1.87
CA ARG A 9 -11.10 -20.44 -3.30
C ARG A 9 -11.56 -21.75 -3.95
N SER A 10 -11.61 -22.83 -3.17
CA SER A 10 -12.09 -24.14 -3.61
C SER A 10 -13.61 -24.20 -3.77
N CYS A 11 -14.37 -23.32 -3.10
CA CYS A 11 -15.83 -23.18 -3.31
C CYS A 11 -16.20 -22.30 -4.51
N ASN A 12 -15.24 -21.97 -5.39
CA ASN A 12 -15.54 -21.28 -6.64
C ASN A 12 -16.27 -22.24 -7.59
N ALA A 13 -17.47 -21.84 -8.03
CA ALA A 13 -18.29 -22.62 -8.96
C ALA A 13 -17.52 -23.08 -10.21
N ALA A 14 -16.64 -22.23 -10.77
CA ALA A 14 -15.83 -22.61 -11.93
C ALA A 14 -14.83 -23.74 -11.60
N PHE A 15 -14.17 -23.64 -10.45
CA PHE A 15 -13.21 -24.65 -9.99
C PHE A 15 -13.90 -25.99 -9.69
N LEU A 16 -15.07 -25.96 -9.02
CA LEU A 16 -15.84 -27.15 -8.70
C LEU A 16 -16.39 -27.84 -9.95
N LEU A 17 -16.84 -27.08 -10.95
CA LEU A 17 -17.28 -27.64 -12.24
C LEU A 17 -16.10 -28.27 -13.00
N THR A 18 -14.95 -27.59 -13.07
CA THR A 18 -13.76 -28.16 -13.69
C THR A 18 -13.27 -29.42 -12.97
N LEU A 19 -13.35 -29.46 -11.64
CA LEU A 19 -13.01 -30.64 -10.84
C LEU A 19 -13.93 -31.82 -11.16
N ARG A 20 -15.25 -31.59 -11.21
CA ARG A 20 -16.24 -32.59 -11.60
C ARG A 20 -16.00 -33.11 -13.01
N ASP A 21 -15.83 -32.21 -13.98
CA ASP A 21 -15.70 -32.56 -15.39
C ASP A 21 -14.35 -33.25 -15.70
N SER A 22 -13.35 -33.11 -14.81
CA SER A 22 -12.06 -33.81 -14.92
C SER A 22 -12.12 -35.30 -14.57
N GLY A 23 -13.21 -35.79 -13.96
CA GLY A 23 -13.37 -37.20 -13.58
C GLY A 23 -12.37 -37.71 -12.54
N VAL A 24 -11.60 -36.81 -11.91
CA VAL A 24 -10.58 -37.19 -10.93
C VAL A 24 -11.26 -37.52 -9.60
N ARG A 25 -11.02 -38.72 -9.07
CA ARG A 25 -11.42 -39.06 -7.69
C ARG A 25 -10.59 -38.23 -6.70
N PHE A 26 -11.25 -37.36 -5.95
CA PHE A 26 -10.64 -36.55 -4.89
C PHE A 26 -11.28 -36.88 -3.54
N LEU A 27 -10.48 -36.80 -2.48
CA LEU A 27 -10.93 -36.91 -1.11
C LEU A 27 -10.69 -35.55 -0.44
N ALA A 28 -11.76 -34.91 0.05
CA ALA A 28 -11.66 -33.68 0.81
C ALA A 28 -11.58 -34.03 2.30
N CYS A 29 -10.53 -33.61 3.01
CA CYS A 29 -10.33 -33.99 4.41
C CYS A 29 -11.47 -33.54 5.35
N GLY A 30 -12.20 -32.46 5.00
CA GLY A 30 -13.36 -31.98 5.75
C GLY A 30 -14.71 -32.54 5.27
N LEU A 31 -14.73 -33.24 4.13
CA LEU A 31 -15.92 -33.90 3.58
C LEU A 31 -15.48 -35.15 2.82
N PRO A 32 -15.12 -36.23 3.55
CA PRO A 32 -14.55 -37.43 2.95
C PRO A 32 -15.52 -38.15 2.00
N GLU A 33 -16.83 -38.00 2.21
CA GLU A 33 -17.89 -38.55 1.33
C GLU A 33 -18.23 -37.65 0.13
N ALA A 34 -17.44 -36.61 -0.14
CA ALA A 34 -17.69 -35.70 -1.25
C ALA A 34 -17.55 -36.44 -2.60
N ASN A 35 -18.70 -36.72 -3.21
CA ASN A 35 -18.81 -37.27 -4.56
C ASN A 35 -19.13 -36.19 -5.61
N ASP A 36 -19.09 -36.56 -6.89
CA ASP A 36 -19.32 -35.64 -8.02
C ASP A 36 -20.66 -34.91 -7.95
N LEU A 37 -21.71 -35.58 -7.43
CA LEU A 37 -23.02 -34.99 -7.21
C LEU A 37 -22.96 -33.86 -6.18
N THR A 38 -22.31 -34.12 -5.04
CA THR A 38 -22.14 -33.15 -3.96
C THR A 38 -21.38 -31.91 -4.44
N VAL A 39 -20.29 -32.11 -5.19
CA VAL A 39 -19.51 -31.00 -5.78
C VAL A 39 -20.30 -30.23 -6.83
N GLY A 40 -21.10 -30.91 -7.66
CA GLY A 40 -21.99 -30.27 -8.62
C GLY A 40 -23.03 -29.37 -7.95
N ILE A 41 -23.67 -29.85 -6.88
CA ILE A 41 -24.64 -29.07 -6.09
C ILE A 41 -23.98 -27.86 -5.46
N MET A 42 -22.81 -28.02 -4.83
CA MET A 42 -22.06 -26.91 -4.24
C MET A 42 -21.67 -25.85 -5.29
N ALA A 43 -21.29 -26.29 -6.49
CA ALA A 43 -20.97 -25.37 -7.58
C ALA A 43 -22.20 -24.53 -8.00
N LEU A 44 -23.37 -25.16 -8.10
CA LEU A 44 -24.62 -24.48 -8.44
C LEU A 44 -25.03 -23.48 -7.36
N VAL A 45 -24.96 -23.86 -6.08
CA VAL A 45 -25.23 -22.97 -4.95
C VAL A 45 -24.28 -21.78 -4.94
N ALA A 46 -22.98 -22.01 -5.12
CA ALA A 46 -21.99 -20.94 -5.20
C ALA A 46 -22.25 -19.98 -6.38
N GLN A 47 -22.69 -20.50 -7.52
CA GLN A 47 -23.06 -19.68 -8.67
C GLN A 47 -24.32 -18.84 -8.38
N GLN A 48 -25.33 -19.43 -7.75
CA GLN A 48 -26.56 -18.74 -7.38
C GLN A 48 -26.28 -17.61 -6.39
N GLU A 49 -25.46 -17.86 -5.36
CA GLU A 49 -25.09 -16.83 -4.39
C GLU A 49 -24.34 -15.68 -5.05
N ARG A 50 -23.41 -15.97 -5.96
CA ARG A 50 -22.72 -14.94 -6.74
C ARG A 50 -23.68 -14.09 -7.57
N LYS A 51 -24.66 -14.72 -8.25
CA LYS A 51 -25.70 -14.02 -9.00
C LYS A 51 -26.56 -13.15 -8.07
N ALA A 52 -26.92 -13.65 -6.89
CA ALA A 52 -27.70 -12.92 -5.90
C ALA A 52 -26.96 -11.68 -5.36
N ILE A 53 -25.67 -11.81 -5.02
CA ILE A 53 -24.82 -10.68 -4.60
C ILE A 53 -24.71 -9.63 -5.71
N SER A 54 -24.45 -10.09 -6.94
CA SER A 54 -24.36 -9.20 -8.10
C SER A 54 -25.66 -8.43 -8.32
N ARG A 55 -26.80 -9.11 -8.24
CA ARG A 55 -28.13 -8.51 -8.36
C ARG A 55 -28.37 -7.47 -7.28
N ARG A 56 -28.20 -7.83 -5.99
CA ARG A 56 -28.38 -6.92 -4.85
C ARG A 56 -27.48 -5.68 -4.94
N THR A 57 -26.23 -5.87 -5.38
CA THR A 57 -25.28 -4.77 -5.58
C THR A 57 -25.71 -3.88 -6.73
N GLY A 58 -26.16 -4.46 -7.84
CA GLY A 58 -26.72 -3.74 -8.98
C GLY A 58 -27.94 -2.89 -8.60
N GLU A 59 -28.89 -3.48 -7.86
CA GLU A 59 -30.08 -2.81 -7.35
C GLU A 59 -29.72 -1.65 -6.41
N ALA A 60 -28.79 -1.88 -5.47
CA ALA A 60 -28.32 -0.84 -4.56
C ALA A 60 -27.64 0.33 -5.30
N LEU A 61 -26.84 0.02 -6.33
CA LEU A 61 -26.21 1.03 -7.19
C LEU A 61 -27.27 1.79 -8.00
N GLN A 62 -28.24 1.10 -8.60
CA GLN A 62 -29.33 1.74 -9.33
C GLN A 62 -30.15 2.67 -8.42
N ALA A 63 -30.50 2.22 -7.21
CA ALA A 63 -31.19 3.05 -6.22
C ALA A 63 -30.34 4.27 -5.80
N ALA A 64 -29.03 4.10 -5.60
CA ALA A 64 -28.12 5.22 -5.34
C ALA A 64 -28.08 6.21 -6.52
N LYS A 65 -28.01 5.72 -7.77
CA LYS A 65 -28.05 6.56 -8.97
C LYS A 65 -29.38 7.31 -9.09
N ALA A 66 -30.51 6.66 -8.81
CA ALA A 66 -31.84 7.28 -8.81
C ALA A 66 -31.96 8.39 -7.75
N ARG A 67 -31.31 8.23 -6.59
CA ARG A 67 -31.14 9.28 -5.57
C ARG A 67 -30.16 10.39 -5.97
N GLY A 68 -29.65 10.38 -7.21
CA GLY A 68 -28.69 11.38 -7.71
C GLY A 68 -27.25 11.17 -7.23
N VAL A 69 -26.93 10.05 -6.58
CA VAL A 69 -25.55 9.75 -6.15
C VAL A 69 -24.68 9.51 -7.39
N LYS A 70 -23.69 10.38 -7.61
CA LYS A 70 -22.72 10.26 -8.69
C LYS A 70 -21.80 9.05 -8.45
N LEU A 71 -22.18 7.89 -8.98
CA LEU A 71 -21.40 6.64 -8.91
C LEU A 71 -20.05 6.72 -9.67
N ALA A 72 -19.91 7.68 -10.58
CA ALA A 72 -18.78 7.78 -11.51
C ALA A 72 -17.57 8.56 -10.97
N ALA A 73 -17.49 8.86 -9.66
CA ALA A 73 -16.62 9.93 -9.20
C ALA A 73 -15.81 9.70 -7.91
N LEU A 74 -15.73 8.52 -7.28
CA LEU A 74 -14.76 8.39 -6.16
C LEU A 74 -13.30 8.42 -6.65
N ARG A 75 -13.03 7.79 -7.81
CA ARG A 75 -11.68 7.77 -8.39
C ARG A 75 -11.29 9.09 -9.09
N ARG A 76 -12.27 9.84 -9.63
CA ARG A 76 -12.07 11.12 -10.33
C ARG A 76 -12.25 12.37 -9.45
N ALA A 77 -13.09 12.33 -8.41
CA ALA A 77 -13.29 13.47 -7.50
C ALA A 77 -12.30 13.48 -6.32
N GLY A 78 -11.33 12.57 -6.27
CA GLY A 78 -10.34 12.49 -5.19
C GLY A 78 -10.91 12.09 -3.81
N MET A 79 -12.24 12.06 -3.66
CA MET A 79 -12.95 11.67 -2.45
C MET A 79 -13.03 10.15 -2.35
N GLY A 80 -12.58 9.60 -1.21
CA GLY A 80 -12.48 8.16 -0.96
C GLY A 80 -11.06 7.57 -1.10
N GLY A 81 -10.08 8.38 -1.50
CA GLY A 81 -8.68 7.94 -1.61
C GLY A 81 -7.67 8.82 -0.88
N ALA A 82 -8.09 9.91 -0.21
CA ALA A 82 -7.16 10.82 0.45
C ALA A 82 -6.39 10.12 1.58
N ALA A 83 -7.11 9.43 2.47
CA ALA A 83 -6.49 8.61 3.52
C ALA A 83 -5.57 7.53 2.93
N LEU A 84 -6.03 6.79 1.91
CA LEU A 84 -5.20 5.79 1.24
C LEU A 84 -3.95 6.40 0.60
N ARG A 85 -4.07 7.54 -0.09
CA ARG A 85 -2.94 8.25 -0.72
C ARG A 85 -1.96 8.77 0.34
N ALA A 86 -2.46 9.27 1.46
CA ALA A 86 -1.64 9.70 2.59
C ALA A 86 -0.87 8.52 3.18
N THR A 87 -1.54 7.39 3.45
CA THR A 87 -0.90 6.16 3.93
C THR A 87 0.12 5.61 2.92
N VAL A 88 -0.21 5.58 1.63
CA VAL A 88 0.72 5.14 0.58
C VAL A 88 1.93 6.07 0.49
N ARG A 89 1.72 7.39 0.62
CA ARG A 89 2.79 8.38 0.62
C ARG A 89 3.69 8.22 1.83
N ALA A 90 3.13 8.17 3.04
CA ALA A 90 3.87 7.96 4.28
C ALA A 90 4.71 6.67 4.24
N ASN A 91 4.14 5.58 3.73
CA ASN A 91 4.87 4.33 3.53
C ASN A 91 6.03 4.46 2.53
N ALA A 92 5.84 5.19 1.44
CA ALA A 92 6.89 5.43 0.45
C ALA A 92 8.01 6.33 1.00
N ASP A 93 7.65 7.29 1.86
CA ASP A 93 8.61 8.20 2.49
C ASP A 93 9.42 7.47 3.59
N ALA A 94 8.78 6.66 4.43
CA ALA A 94 9.46 5.81 5.40
C ALA A 94 10.45 4.84 4.73
N HIS A 95 10.02 4.16 3.67
CA HIS A 95 10.90 3.26 2.92
C HIS A 95 12.09 3.99 2.27
N ALA A 96 11.92 5.26 1.88
CA ALA A 96 13.00 6.07 1.34
C ALA A 96 14.00 6.49 2.44
N ALA A 97 13.54 6.68 3.68
CA ALA A 97 14.38 6.93 4.83
C ALA A 97 15.18 5.69 5.23
N ASP A 98 14.55 4.50 5.28
CA ASP A 98 15.21 3.24 5.61
C ASP A 98 16.37 2.92 4.65
N LEU A 99 16.25 3.32 3.39
CA LEU A 99 17.27 3.10 2.36
C LEU A 99 18.26 4.27 2.22
N ALA A 100 18.20 5.29 3.08
CA ALA A 100 19.07 6.46 2.97
C ALA A 100 20.55 6.10 3.13
N GLU A 101 20.88 5.29 4.13
CA GLU A 101 22.24 4.82 4.41
C GLU A 101 22.77 3.96 3.24
N VAL A 102 21.99 2.97 2.82
CA VAL A 102 22.34 2.08 1.68
C VAL A 102 22.63 2.88 0.41
N ILE A 103 21.81 3.89 0.09
CA ILE A 103 22.02 4.75 -1.08
C ILE A 103 23.24 5.65 -0.89
N GLY A 104 23.52 6.09 0.35
CA GLY A 104 24.74 6.80 0.72
C GLY A 104 25.99 5.96 0.45
N ASP A 105 26.00 4.71 0.89
CA ASP A 105 27.11 3.78 0.67
C ASP A 105 27.34 3.50 -0.82
N ILE A 106 26.26 3.29 -1.58
CA ILE A 106 26.34 3.08 -3.03
C ILE A 106 26.95 4.31 -3.72
N ARG A 107 26.59 5.53 -3.28
CA ARG A 107 27.18 6.76 -3.81
C ARG A 107 28.66 6.92 -3.43
N ALA A 108 29.03 6.53 -2.21
CA ALA A 108 30.43 6.54 -1.76
C ALA A 108 31.30 5.58 -2.58
N GLN A 109 30.71 4.51 -3.12
CA GLN A 109 31.36 3.58 -4.06
C GLN A 109 31.32 4.07 -5.53
N GLU A 110 31.20 5.38 -5.75
CA GLU A 110 31.21 6.04 -7.06
C GLU A 110 30.05 5.68 -8.02
N HIS A 111 29.04 4.96 -7.56
CA HIS A 111 27.82 4.71 -8.35
C HIS A 111 26.89 5.93 -8.32
N THR A 112 27.27 6.99 -9.02
CA THR A 112 26.58 8.29 -9.01
C THR A 112 25.40 8.39 -9.98
N THR A 113 25.30 7.48 -10.95
CA THR A 113 24.18 7.47 -11.92
C THR A 113 23.00 6.64 -11.41
N LEU A 114 21.77 7.06 -11.76
CA LEU A 114 20.54 6.32 -11.40
C LEU A 114 20.55 4.87 -11.92
N ARG A 115 21.21 4.63 -13.05
CA ARG A 115 21.35 3.30 -13.65
C ARG A 115 22.32 2.43 -12.85
N ALA A 116 23.47 2.99 -12.47
CA ALA A 116 24.44 2.29 -11.63
C ALA A 116 23.84 1.95 -10.26
N MET A 117 23.13 2.89 -9.63
CA MET A 117 22.43 2.62 -8.36
C MET A 117 21.38 1.51 -8.48
N ALA A 118 20.57 1.51 -9.56
CA ALA A 118 19.59 0.44 -9.78
C ALA A 118 20.26 -0.92 -9.99
N ALA A 119 21.38 -0.97 -10.73
CA ALA A 119 22.14 -2.19 -10.92
C ALA A 119 22.71 -2.69 -9.59
N GLU A 120 23.31 -1.80 -8.81
CA GLU A 120 23.94 -2.13 -7.54
C GLU A 120 22.93 -2.60 -6.48
N LEU A 121 21.78 -1.94 -6.36
CA LEU A 121 20.70 -2.39 -5.46
C LEU A 121 20.23 -3.81 -5.81
N ASN A 122 20.13 -4.13 -7.11
CA ASN A 122 19.77 -5.46 -7.55
C ASN A 122 20.91 -6.47 -7.33
N ALA A 123 22.17 -6.08 -7.53
CA ALA A 123 23.34 -6.92 -7.30
C ALA A 123 23.47 -7.32 -5.82
N ARG A 124 23.14 -6.40 -4.91
CA ARG A 124 23.06 -6.65 -3.46
C ARG A 124 21.83 -7.48 -3.04
N GLY A 125 20.96 -7.86 -3.97
CA GLY A 125 19.74 -8.63 -3.69
C GLY A 125 18.66 -7.82 -2.94
N ILE A 126 18.78 -6.49 -2.90
CA ILE A 126 17.82 -5.64 -2.21
C ILE A 126 16.57 -5.53 -3.07
N LEU A 127 15.46 -6.09 -2.60
CA LEU A 127 14.18 -6.02 -3.30
C LEU A 127 13.46 -4.71 -2.99
N THR A 128 12.69 -4.23 -3.96
CA THR A 128 11.72 -3.15 -3.71
C THR A 128 10.66 -3.62 -2.70
N ARG A 129 9.96 -2.70 -2.04
CA ARG A 129 8.90 -3.03 -1.07
C ARG A 129 7.81 -4.01 -1.57
N ARG A 130 7.61 -4.12 -2.88
CA ARG A 130 6.66 -5.09 -3.50
C ARG A 130 7.32 -6.41 -3.92
N GLY A 131 8.56 -6.66 -3.54
CA GLY A 131 9.34 -7.85 -3.90
C GLY A 131 9.89 -7.84 -5.33
N GLY A 132 9.80 -6.72 -6.06
CA GLY A 132 10.31 -6.59 -7.42
C GLY A 132 11.74 -6.04 -7.48
N ARG A 133 12.37 -6.15 -8.65
CA ARG A 133 13.68 -5.55 -8.94
C ARG A 133 13.64 -4.01 -9.00
N TRP A 134 14.78 -3.39 -8.77
CA TRP A 134 14.97 -1.95 -8.95
C TRP A 134 15.07 -1.58 -10.42
N HIS A 135 14.36 -0.51 -10.77
CA HIS A 135 14.41 0.14 -12.06
C HIS A 135 14.83 1.60 -11.86
N VAL A 136 15.39 2.21 -12.90
CA VAL A 136 15.85 3.61 -12.90
C VAL A 136 14.75 4.58 -12.41
N SER A 137 13.50 4.35 -12.81
CA SER A 137 12.34 5.12 -12.35
C SER A 137 12.16 5.05 -10.84
N ASN A 138 12.24 3.86 -10.25
CA ASN A 138 12.10 3.65 -8.81
C ASN A 138 13.19 4.39 -8.03
N VAL A 139 14.44 4.32 -8.51
CA VAL A 139 15.57 5.03 -7.90
C VAL A 139 15.39 6.55 -8.01
N LYS A 140 14.93 7.06 -9.15
CA LYS A 140 14.60 8.49 -9.32
C LYS A 140 13.56 8.96 -8.28
N TYR A 141 12.50 8.18 -8.08
CA TYR A 141 11.47 8.52 -7.10
C TYR A 141 11.98 8.44 -5.66
N LEU A 142 12.82 7.45 -5.34
CA LEU A 142 13.45 7.28 -4.04
C LEU A 142 14.31 8.49 -3.67
N ILE A 143 15.25 8.86 -4.54
CA ILE A 143 16.16 10.00 -4.33
C ILE A 143 15.37 11.31 -4.26
N GLY A 144 14.38 11.48 -5.13
CA GLY A 144 13.51 12.66 -5.09
C GLY A 144 12.75 12.79 -3.77
N ARG A 145 12.45 11.68 -3.06
CA ARG A 145 11.84 11.71 -1.73
C ARG A 145 12.85 12.06 -0.65
N GLN A 146 14.05 11.47 -0.69
CA GLN A 146 15.14 11.80 0.24
C GLN A 146 15.48 13.29 0.21
N LEU A 147 15.61 13.88 -0.98
CA LEU A 147 15.92 15.31 -1.13
C LEU A 147 14.81 16.23 -0.60
N ARG A 148 13.54 15.84 -0.77
CA ARG A 148 12.40 16.58 -0.22
C ARG A 148 12.34 16.48 1.30
N GLY A 149 12.52 15.27 1.85
CA GLY A 149 12.58 15.05 3.29
C GLY A 149 13.72 15.84 3.94
N SER A 150 14.91 15.86 3.33
CA SER A 150 16.05 16.65 3.83
C SER A 150 15.78 18.16 3.78
N HIS A 151 15.12 18.67 2.73
CA HIS A 151 14.73 20.08 2.66
C HIS A 151 13.70 20.45 3.75
N ASP A 152 12.67 19.62 3.93
CA ASP A 152 11.62 19.85 4.94
C ASP A 152 12.21 19.84 6.37
N VAL A 153 13.13 18.92 6.66
CA VAL A 153 13.85 18.86 7.95
C VAL A 153 14.70 20.11 8.17
N ARG A 154 15.41 20.60 7.14
CA ARG A 154 16.28 21.78 7.26
C ARG A 154 15.47 23.07 7.49
N ILE A 155 14.37 23.24 6.77
CA ILE A 155 13.45 24.38 6.95
C ILE A 155 12.83 24.35 8.36
N ALA A 156 12.43 23.17 8.86
CA ALA A 156 11.91 23.05 10.22
C ALA A 156 12.97 23.40 11.29
N ALA A 157 14.21 22.98 11.11
CA ALA A 157 15.33 23.32 12.00
C ALA A 157 15.64 24.84 11.99
N GLU A 158 15.63 25.47 10.82
CA GLU A 158 15.84 26.92 10.66
C GLU A 158 14.72 27.74 11.32
N GLN A 159 13.46 27.31 11.19
CA GLN A 159 12.29 27.96 11.82
C GLN A 159 12.27 27.80 13.34
N HIS A 160 12.70 26.66 13.87
CA HIS A 160 12.87 26.49 15.32
C HIS A 160 13.98 27.38 15.87
N HIS A 161 15.13 27.48 15.18
CA HIS A 161 16.26 28.30 15.62
C HIS A 161 15.95 29.81 15.64
N SER A 162 15.14 30.32 14.69
CA SER A 162 14.70 31.72 14.69
C SER A 162 13.73 32.02 15.84
N LYS A 163 12.84 31.07 16.18
CA LYS A 163 11.89 31.18 17.29
C LYS A 163 12.59 31.14 18.65
N THR A 164 13.64 30.32 18.80
CA THR A 164 14.44 30.25 20.04
C THR A 164 15.36 31.48 20.20
N ARG A 165 15.87 32.08 19.12
CA ARG A 165 16.61 33.35 19.16
C ARG A 165 15.71 34.55 19.48
N GLY A 166 14.47 34.58 18.96
CA GLY A 166 13.50 35.62 19.29
C GLY A 166 13.08 35.63 20.77
N LEU A 167 13.02 34.47 21.41
CA LEU A 167 12.68 34.34 22.84
C LEU A 167 13.83 34.75 23.78
N LYS A 168 15.09 34.56 23.36
CA LYS A 168 16.27 34.97 24.16
C LYS A 168 16.47 36.49 24.19
N LEU A 169 16.04 37.22 23.16
CA LEU A 169 16.11 38.69 23.13
C LEU A 169 15.03 39.36 23.98
N THR A 170 13.94 38.68 24.33
CA THR A 170 12.87 39.25 25.15
C THR A 170 13.10 39.09 26.66
N CYS A 171 13.96 38.16 27.08
CA CYS A 171 14.26 37.92 28.50
C CYS A 171 15.47 38.70 29.03
N TYR A 172 16.23 39.40 28.18
CA TYR A 172 17.40 40.20 28.59
C TYR A 172 17.10 41.70 28.76
N SER A 173 15.83 42.10 28.70
CA SER A 173 15.41 43.52 28.81
C SER A 173 14.53 43.81 30.03
N THR A 174 14.52 42.91 31.03
CA THR A 174 13.70 43.03 32.25
C THR A 174 14.51 42.85 33.54
N GLU A 175 15.80 43.20 33.53
CA GLU A 175 16.67 43.24 34.73
C GLU A 175 17.57 44.48 34.66
N GLU A 176 16.98 45.69 34.65
CA GLU A 176 17.77 46.94 34.80
C GLU A 176 16.93 48.12 35.35
N ALA A 177 15.94 47.82 36.20
CA ALA A 177 15.15 48.86 36.86
C ALA A 177 14.69 48.39 38.25
N ASP A 178 15.62 48.31 39.20
CA ASP A 178 15.35 48.52 40.63
C ASP A 178 16.70 48.58 41.36
N ASP A 179 17.31 49.77 41.36
CA ASP A 179 18.30 50.19 42.36
C ASP A 179 18.61 51.68 42.16
N THR A 180 17.80 52.56 42.74
CA THR A 180 18.28 53.82 43.35
C THR A 180 17.18 54.49 44.16
N GLU A 181 17.38 54.45 45.48
CA GLU A 181 17.13 55.49 46.51
C GLU A 181 15.88 56.38 46.46
#